data_AF-A0A1R4ABJ3-F1
#
_entry.id   AF-A0A1R4ABJ3-F1
#
_cell.length_a   1.000
_cell.length_b   1.000
_cell.length_c   1.000
_cell.angle_alpha   90.00
_cell.angle_beta   90.00
_cell.angle_gamma   90.00
#
_symmetry.space_group_name_H-M   'P 1'
#
loop_
_entity.id
_entity.type
_entity.pdbx_description
1 polymer ?
#
loop_
_entity_poly.entity_id
_entity_poly.type
_entity_poly.pdbx_seq_one_letter_code
_entity_poly.pdbx_strand_id
1 'polypeptide(L)'
;MDDNPSIYSYSFDEFARSILNKCKSSEDVDIGVIKSAIEHLLDKSINDVISDTNAKNESVDRGNNLYDIASAHYKEAISNKNDISKIKLFSSEMNNTCNLLEILCSKIGANFGKYFDYIADGLHKYRSINNLVKNSDLIIKIIALPCEIDYALECYEYDRAFDLISFSNNLNHFFENVPFMSKAKQKIENNKQNLHDSLCEELALESDITRLTKYISLLRKLEITSEMDVRRMFINKRSSSINDKILRIEIDPNNLHLVFSTCVDIILKDTYEFVIFYKTLFGCLDDSISKATIDIIIDILNIIKNSYNFKRRDDSNNEDKNNVDYSSNISKLLEICETYSQIGLDFTCLVYSILQ
;
A
#
# COMPACT_ATOMS: atom_id res chain seq x y z
N MET A 1 34.20 79.02 -27.62
CA MET A 1 33.87 78.96 -26.19
C MET A 1 33.61 77.51 -25.89
N ASP A 2 34.60 76.85 -25.28
CA ASP A 2 34.44 76.18 -23.97
C ASP A 2 35.71 75.38 -23.69
N ASP A 3 36.57 76.06 -22.94
CA ASP A 3 37.56 75.66 -21.96
C ASP A 3 37.89 74.16 -21.77
N ASN A 4 39.14 73.85 -22.12
CA ASN A 4 39.98 72.92 -21.37
C ASN A 4 40.40 73.59 -20.04
N PRO A 5 40.46 72.82 -18.94
CA PRO A 5 41.79 72.63 -18.38
C PRO A 5 42.06 71.17 -18.03
N SER A 6 43.01 70.62 -18.79
CA SER A 6 43.97 69.64 -18.32
C SER A 6 44.67 70.15 -17.05
N ILE A 7 44.50 69.49 -15.92
CA ILE A 7 45.58 69.33 -14.94
C ILE A 7 45.52 67.89 -14.46
N TYR A 8 46.47 67.11 -14.97
CA TYR A 8 46.82 65.79 -14.51
C TYR A 8 46.97 65.82 -12.98
N SER A 9 46.04 65.17 -12.31
CA SER A 9 46.19 64.65 -10.97
C SER A 9 47.48 63.80 -10.95
N TYR A 10 48.56 64.34 -10.40
CA TYR A 10 49.65 63.54 -9.87
C TYR A 10 49.06 62.79 -8.66
N SER A 11 48.39 61.69 -9.01
CA SER A 11 47.56 60.86 -8.17
C SER A 11 48.45 60.09 -7.20
N PHE A 12 47.97 59.98 -5.97
CA PHE A 12 48.40 59.05 -4.94
C PHE A 12 48.67 57.63 -5.46
N ASP A 13 48.12 57.27 -6.63
CA ASP A 13 48.43 56.05 -7.39
C ASP A 13 49.91 55.91 -7.81
N GLU A 14 50.63 56.98 -8.16
CA GLU A 14 52.06 56.87 -8.50
C GLU A 14 52.93 56.68 -7.25
N PHE A 15 52.54 57.25 -6.12
CA PHE A 15 53.20 57.04 -4.83
C PHE A 15 52.93 55.63 -4.29
N ALA A 16 51.67 55.18 -4.35
CA ALA A 16 51.28 53.81 -4.00
C ALA A 16 51.95 52.77 -4.92
N ARG A 17 52.07 53.05 -6.24
CA ARG A 17 52.82 52.19 -7.18
C ARG A 17 54.33 52.24 -6.94
N SER A 18 54.91 53.37 -6.53
CA SER A 18 56.33 53.48 -6.18
C SER A 18 56.68 52.68 -4.92
N ILE A 19 55.79 52.69 -3.91
CA ILE A 19 55.94 51.86 -2.71
C ILE A 19 55.72 50.38 -3.03
N LEU A 20 54.67 50.03 -3.80
CA LEU A 20 54.42 48.65 -4.23
C LEU A 20 55.53 48.09 -5.13
N ASN A 21 56.15 48.91 -5.98
CA ASN A 21 57.27 48.50 -6.84
C ASN A 21 58.59 48.40 -6.07
N LYS A 22 58.82 49.24 -5.05
CA LYS A 22 59.98 49.08 -4.14
C LYS A 22 59.83 47.89 -3.20
N CYS A 23 58.61 47.54 -2.78
CA CYS A 23 58.32 46.34 -2.01
C CYS A 23 58.38 45.04 -2.84
N LYS A 24 58.14 45.11 -4.16
CA LYS A 24 58.32 43.97 -5.07
C LYS A 24 59.77 43.69 -5.45
N SER A 25 60.69 44.63 -5.24
CA SER A 25 62.11 44.48 -5.61
C SER A 25 63.03 44.02 -4.46
N SER A 26 62.49 43.74 -3.27
CA SER A 26 63.24 43.10 -2.20
C SER A 26 62.42 41.93 -1.66
N GLU A 27 62.66 40.75 -2.21
CA GLU A 27 62.39 39.51 -1.47
C GLU A 27 63.16 39.61 -0.14
N ASP A 28 62.47 39.38 0.97
CA ASP A 28 62.93 39.54 2.37
C ASP A 28 62.88 40.94 3.00
N VAL A 29 61.68 41.54 3.07
CA VAL A 29 61.38 42.53 4.12
C VAL A 29 60.22 42.05 4.97
N ASP A 30 60.57 41.58 6.16
CA ASP A 30 59.68 40.98 7.15
C ASP A 30 58.69 42.04 7.67
N ILE A 31 57.41 41.92 7.28
CA ILE A 31 56.32 42.86 7.58
C ILE A 31 56.16 43.05 9.12
N GLY A 32 56.61 42.09 9.92
CA GLY A 32 56.66 42.18 11.38
C GLY A 32 57.62 43.25 11.92
N VAL A 33 58.74 43.52 11.24
CA VAL A 33 59.72 44.54 11.66
C VAL A 33 59.21 45.96 11.39
N ILE A 34 58.49 46.16 10.29
CA ILE A 34 57.87 47.45 9.97
C ILE A 34 56.70 47.73 10.91
N LYS A 35 55.89 46.71 11.24
CA LYS A 35 54.80 46.84 12.21
C LYS A 35 55.34 47.13 13.62
N SER A 36 56.40 46.43 14.04
CA SER A 36 57.08 46.67 15.32
C SER A 36 57.75 48.05 15.39
N ALA A 37 58.37 48.53 14.30
CA ALA A 37 58.96 49.87 14.25
C ALA A 37 57.90 50.97 14.31
N ILE A 38 56.73 50.77 13.69
CA ILE A 38 55.60 51.71 13.74
C ILE A 38 54.96 51.71 15.14
N GLU A 39 54.81 50.54 15.78
CA GLU A 39 54.29 50.42 17.15
C GLU A 39 55.29 51.02 18.17
N HIS A 40 56.61 50.81 17.99
CA HIS A 40 57.66 51.38 18.86
C HIS A 40 57.85 52.91 18.68
N LEU A 41 57.43 53.47 17.54
CA LEU A 41 57.37 54.91 17.29
C LEU A 41 56.06 55.55 17.79
N LEU A 42 54.98 54.79 17.89
CA LEU A 42 53.69 55.23 18.45
C LEU A 42 53.67 55.19 19.99
N ASP A 43 54.45 54.30 20.63
CA ASP A 43 54.55 54.19 22.09
C ASP A 43 55.57 55.15 22.74
N LYS A 44 56.40 55.86 21.95
CA LYS A 44 57.25 56.93 22.49
C LYS A 44 56.44 58.21 22.66
N SER A 45 55.99 58.43 23.90
CA SER A 45 55.36 59.67 24.33
C SER A 45 56.28 60.88 24.08
N ILE A 46 55.66 62.00 23.72
CA ILE A 46 56.25 63.29 23.35
C ILE A 46 57.21 63.89 24.41
N ASN A 47 57.28 63.32 25.62
CA ASN A 47 58.10 63.86 26.71
C ASN A 47 59.57 63.40 26.72
N ASP A 48 59.97 62.37 25.96
CA ASP A 48 61.37 61.89 25.92
C ASP A 48 62.23 62.54 24.81
N VAL A 49 61.65 63.42 23.98
CA VAL A 49 62.40 64.17 22.95
C VAL A 49 62.99 65.47 23.51
N ILE A 50 62.64 65.83 24.75
CA ILE A 50 63.04 67.11 25.36
C ILE A 50 64.35 67.00 26.19
N SER A 51 64.86 65.80 26.48
CA SER A 51 65.98 65.61 27.41
C SER A 51 67.37 65.36 26.80
N ASP A 52 67.52 65.19 25.48
CA ASP A 52 68.86 65.19 24.86
C ASP A 52 69.23 66.60 24.36
N THR A 53 69.48 67.46 25.36
CA THR A 53 70.29 68.66 25.21
C THR A 53 71.71 68.26 24.80
N ASN A 54 72.24 68.80 23.68
CA ASN A 54 73.60 69.36 23.58
C ASN A 54 73.97 69.77 22.15
N ALA A 55 73.63 71.01 21.77
CA ALA A 55 74.56 71.94 21.10
C ALA A 55 73.85 73.29 20.89
N LYS A 56 74.13 74.22 21.80
CA LYS A 56 73.89 75.65 21.61
C LYS A 56 74.55 76.12 20.32
N ASN A 57 73.76 76.79 19.48
CA ASN A 57 74.11 77.89 18.56
C ASN A 57 73.29 77.74 17.26
N GLU A 58 71.99 78.09 17.29
CA GLU A 58 71.11 78.37 16.13
C GLU A 58 69.63 78.51 16.58
N SER A 59 69.39 79.15 17.73
CA SER A 59 68.12 79.08 18.46
C SER A 59 67.08 80.14 18.11
N VAL A 60 67.12 80.72 16.90
CA VAL A 60 66.07 81.66 16.45
C VAL A 60 65.52 81.28 15.07
N ASP A 61 66.36 80.79 14.14
CA ASP A 61 65.90 80.44 12.78
C ASP A 61 65.34 79.02 12.64
N ARG A 62 65.69 78.07 13.54
CA ARG A 62 65.06 76.74 13.55
C ARG A 62 63.69 76.73 14.21
N GLY A 63 63.43 77.60 15.19
CA GLY A 63 62.13 77.69 15.86
C GLY A 63 61.03 78.11 14.90
N ASN A 64 61.30 79.12 14.07
CA ASN A 64 60.35 79.58 13.05
C ASN A 64 60.21 78.58 11.91
N ASN A 65 61.30 77.96 11.43
CA ASN A 65 61.22 76.94 10.39
C ASN A 65 60.51 75.65 10.86
N LEU A 66 60.69 75.21 12.10
CA LEU A 66 59.94 74.06 12.66
C LEU A 66 58.46 74.41 12.88
N TYR A 67 58.14 75.66 13.24
CA TYR A 67 56.75 76.10 13.38
C TYR A 67 56.05 76.24 12.01
N ASP A 68 56.76 76.72 11.00
CA ASP A 68 56.24 76.85 9.63
C ASP A 68 56.10 75.49 8.95
N ILE A 69 57.06 74.59 9.12
CA ILE A 69 56.98 73.20 8.61
C ILE A 69 55.91 72.41 9.36
N ALA A 70 55.83 72.52 10.70
CA ALA A 70 54.78 71.88 11.47
C ALA A 70 53.40 72.44 11.11
N SER A 71 53.22 73.75 10.97
CA SER A 71 51.94 74.36 10.60
C SER A 71 51.53 74.07 9.15
N ALA A 72 52.49 73.95 8.22
CA ALA A 72 52.26 73.52 6.85
C ALA A 72 51.76 72.06 6.81
N HIS A 73 52.43 71.15 7.53
CA HIS A 73 52.07 69.73 7.55
C HIS A 73 50.96 69.38 8.55
N TYR A 74 50.59 70.26 9.49
CA TYR A 74 49.47 70.03 10.41
C TYR A 74 48.14 70.04 9.66
N LYS A 75 47.98 70.92 8.67
CA LYS A 75 46.79 70.95 7.80
C LYS A 75 46.69 69.69 6.95
N GLU A 76 47.81 69.22 6.40
CA GLU A 76 47.87 67.96 5.65
C GLU A 76 47.61 66.73 6.55
N ALA A 77 48.15 66.70 7.76
CA ALA A 77 47.91 65.64 8.73
C ALA A 77 46.45 65.62 9.22
N ILE A 78 45.82 66.78 9.42
CA ILE A 78 44.38 66.89 9.72
C ILE A 78 43.55 66.44 8.52
N SER A 79 43.90 66.84 7.29
CA SER A 79 43.21 66.37 6.09
C SER A 79 43.32 64.86 5.94
N ASN A 80 44.52 64.30 6.07
CA ASN A 80 44.75 62.86 6.02
C ASN A 80 44.02 62.11 7.14
N LYS A 81 43.95 62.66 8.36
CA LYS A 81 43.17 62.08 9.46
C LYS A 81 41.66 62.12 9.17
N ASN A 82 41.17 63.19 8.56
CA ASN A 82 39.78 63.32 8.13
C ASN A 82 39.45 62.40 6.95
N ASP A 83 40.41 62.14 6.07
CA ASP A 83 40.21 61.23 4.95
C ASP A 83 40.30 59.77 5.39
N ILE A 84 41.17 59.44 6.36
CA ILE A 84 41.19 58.13 7.02
C ILE A 84 39.91 57.88 7.83
N SER A 85 39.34 58.90 8.49
CA SER A 85 38.07 58.75 9.20
C SER A 85 36.89 58.56 8.24
N LYS A 86 36.87 59.26 7.09
CA LYS A 86 35.90 59.02 6.01
C LYS A 86 36.03 57.62 5.42
N ILE A 87 37.24 57.12 5.19
CA ILE A 87 37.47 55.75 4.69
C ILE A 87 37.00 54.71 5.71
N LYS A 88 37.23 54.92 7.01
CA LYS A 88 36.70 54.04 8.07
C LYS A 88 35.18 54.05 8.12
N LEU A 89 34.55 55.22 8.03
CA LEU A 89 33.09 55.35 7.93
C LEU A 89 32.55 54.61 6.71
N PHE A 90 33.13 54.83 5.53
CA PHE A 90 32.74 54.13 4.31
C PHE A 90 32.92 52.61 4.42
N SER A 91 34.01 52.14 5.03
CA SER A 91 34.22 50.70 5.27
C SER A 91 33.20 50.11 6.23
N SER A 92 32.77 50.88 7.24
CA SER A 92 31.71 50.44 8.16
C SER A 92 30.34 50.41 7.50
N GLU A 93 30.05 51.37 6.62
CA GLU A 93 28.84 51.39 5.80
C GLU A 93 28.81 50.23 4.80
N MET A 94 29.93 49.94 4.14
CA MET A 94 30.06 48.77 3.25
C MET A 94 29.91 47.45 3.98
N ASN A 95 30.48 47.31 5.18
CA ASN A 95 30.27 46.10 5.98
C ASN A 95 28.80 45.95 6.41
N ASN A 96 28.12 47.05 6.73
CA ASN A 96 26.69 47.03 7.03
C ASN A 96 25.84 46.64 5.81
N THR A 97 26.18 47.09 4.60
CA THR A 97 25.46 46.70 3.38
C THR A 97 25.73 45.24 3.01
N CYS A 98 26.95 44.74 3.17
CA CYS A 98 27.26 43.32 3.01
C CYS A 98 26.46 42.43 3.98
N ASN A 99 26.39 42.82 5.26
CA ASN A 99 25.60 42.09 6.26
C ASN A 99 24.09 42.12 5.94
N LEU A 100 23.57 43.26 5.46
CA LEU A 100 22.18 43.36 5.01
C LEU A 100 21.89 42.46 3.80
N LEU A 101 22.81 42.38 2.83
CA LEU A 101 22.69 41.50 1.68
C LEU A 101 22.71 40.02 2.09
N GLU A 102 23.54 39.65 3.05
CA GLU A 102 23.60 38.27 3.57
C GLU A 102 22.30 37.89 4.31
N ILE A 103 21.74 38.81 5.10
CA ILE A 103 20.43 38.63 5.75
C ILE A 103 19.30 38.56 4.72
N LEU A 104 19.36 39.34 3.65
CA LEU A 104 18.36 39.29 2.58
C LEU A 104 18.47 38.00 1.76
N CYS A 105 19.67 37.55 1.41
CA CYS A 105 19.90 36.29 0.72
C CYS A 105 19.42 35.08 1.53
N SER A 106 19.66 35.07 2.84
CA SER A 106 19.15 34.00 3.73
C SER A 106 17.63 34.02 3.86
N LYS A 107 17.00 35.21 3.99
CA LYS A 107 15.54 35.36 3.99
C LYS A 107 14.90 34.98 2.66
N ILE A 108 15.53 35.33 1.55
CA ILE A 108 15.12 34.95 0.20
C ILE A 108 15.19 33.43 0.06
N GLY A 109 16.32 32.79 0.37
CA GLY A 109 16.45 31.33 0.30
C GLY A 109 15.39 30.58 1.11
N ALA A 110 15.12 31.02 2.35
CA ALA A 110 14.10 30.41 3.21
C ALA A 110 12.66 30.60 2.70
N ASN A 111 12.35 31.76 2.11
CA ASN A 111 11.02 32.04 1.58
C ASN A 111 10.79 31.42 0.20
N PHE A 112 11.82 31.32 -0.63
CA PHE A 112 11.75 30.66 -1.94
C PHE A 112 11.50 29.16 -1.81
N GLY A 113 12.09 28.48 -0.82
CA GLY A 113 11.79 27.07 -0.53
C GLY A 113 10.30 26.85 -0.23
N LYS A 114 9.74 27.63 0.70
CA LYS A 114 8.31 27.56 1.04
C LYS A 114 7.38 27.91 -0.12
N TYR A 115 7.77 28.88 -0.95
CA TYR A 115 6.99 29.26 -2.13
C TYR A 115 7.05 28.18 -3.22
N PHE A 116 8.20 27.53 -3.38
CA PHE A 116 8.36 26.41 -4.30
C PHE A 116 7.53 25.21 -3.87
N ASP A 117 7.56 24.86 -2.57
CA ASP A 117 6.71 23.80 -2.00
C ASP A 117 5.22 24.11 -2.21
N TYR A 118 4.81 25.36 -1.99
CA TYR A 118 3.43 25.80 -2.22
C TYR A 118 3.01 25.69 -3.70
N ILE A 119 3.88 26.08 -4.64
CA ILE A 119 3.60 25.95 -6.08
C ILE A 119 3.59 24.48 -6.49
N ALA A 120 4.53 23.68 -5.99
CA ALA A 120 4.58 22.25 -6.26
C ALA A 120 3.28 21.57 -5.80
N ASP A 121 2.83 21.85 -4.58
CA ASP A 121 1.54 21.38 -4.05
C ASP A 121 0.35 21.83 -4.91
N GLY A 122 0.35 23.08 -5.36
CA GLY A 122 -0.67 23.61 -6.27
C GLY A 122 -0.70 22.87 -7.62
N LEU A 123 0.47 22.61 -8.20
CA LEU A 123 0.63 21.84 -9.44
C LEU A 123 0.20 20.38 -9.27
N HIS A 124 0.53 19.74 -8.14
CA HIS A 124 0.09 18.39 -7.82
C HIS A 124 -1.43 18.30 -7.70
N LYS A 125 -2.06 19.25 -7.01
CA LYS A 125 -3.53 19.34 -6.91
C LYS A 125 -4.17 19.55 -8.28
N TYR A 126 -3.64 20.47 -9.09
CA TYR A 126 -4.15 20.73 -10.43
C TYR A 126 -4.03 19.51 -11.35
N ARG A 127 -2.88 18.81 -11.35
CA ARG A 127 -2.70 17.56 -12.11
C ARG A 127 -3.66 16.46 -11.65
N SER A 128 -3.86 16.32 -10.33
CA SER A 128 -4.82 15.38 -9.77
C SER A 128 -6.26 15.68 -10.23
N ILE A 129 -6.69 16.93 -10.14
CA ILE A 129 -8.01 17.37 -10.61
C ILE A 129 -8.17 17.15 -12.11
N ASN A 130 -7.16 17.50 -12.92
CA ASN A 130 -7.23 17.32 -14.36
C ASN A 130 -7.26 15.83 -14.76
N ASN A 131 -6.54 14.96 -14.03
CA ASN A 131 -6.65 13.51 -14.21
C ASN A 131 -8.02 12.97 -13.81
N LEU A 132 -8.65 13.51 -12.75
CA LEU A 132 -10.02 13.16 -12.37
C LEU A 132 -11.04 13.57 -13.43
N VAL A 133 -10.92 14.79 -13.98
CA VAL A 133 -11.81 15.29 -15.03
C VAL A 133 -11.67 14.46 -16.32
N LYS A 134 -10.45 14.10 -16.71
CA LYS A 134 -10.22 13.25 -17.90
C LYS A 134 -10.78 11.84 -17.75
N ASN A 135 -10.86 11.33 -16.53
CA ASN A 135 -11.32 9.96 -16.24
C ASN A 135 -12.71 9.94 -15.58
N SER A 136 -13.47 11.04 -15.63
CA SER A 136 -14.76 11.17 -14.93
C SER A 136 -15.75 10.05 -15.28
N ASP A 137 -15.83 9.70 -16.56
CA ASP A 137 -16.76 8.68 -17.06
C ASP A 137 -16.40 7.29 -16.56
N LEU A 138 -15.10 6.97 -16.46
CA LEU A 138 -14.62 5.71 -15.91
C LEU A 138 -14.86 5.64 -14.40
N ILE A 139 -14.64 6.75 -13.69
CA ILE A 139 -14.91 6.83 -12.25
C ILE A 139 -16.40 6.61 -11.98
N ILE A 140 -17.29 7.26 -12.74
CA ILE A 140 -18.75 7.07 -12.61
C ILE A 140 -19.12 5.60 -12.85
N LYS A 141 -18.56 4.97 -13.88
CA LYS A 141 -18.78 3.53 -14.14
C LYS A 141 -18.34 2.67 -12.97
N ILE A 142 -17.15 2.90 -12.40
CA ILE A 142 -16.67 2.11 -11.25
C ILE A 142 -17.55 2.32 -10.02
N ILE A 143 -18.08 3.53 -9.82
CA ILE A 143 -19.01 3.80 -8.72
C ILE A 143 -20.35 3.07 -8.93
N ALA A 144 -20.76 2.85 -10.18
CA ALA A 144 -21.97 2.10 -10.53
C ALA A 144 -21.78 0.56 -10.44
N LEU A 145 -20.56 0.05 -10.68
CA LEU A 145 -20.25 -1.39 -10.66
C LEU A 145 -20.79 -2.14 -9.42
N PRO A 146 -20.62 -1.67 -8.17
CA PRO A 146 -21.16 -2.38 -7.02
C PRO A 146 -22.67 -2.64 -7.13
N CYS A 147 -23.45 -1.66 -7.60
CA CYS A 147 -24.89 -1.81 -7.77
C CYS A 147 -25.25 -2.77 -8.92
N GLU A 148 -24.46 -2.76 -10.00
CA GLU A 148 -24.65 -3.71 -11.11
C GLU A 148 -24.31 -5.14 -10.70
N ILE A 149 -23.28 -5.32 -9.86
CA ILE A 149 -22.92 -6.62 -9.28
C ILE A 149 -24.03 -7.10 -8.34
N ASP A 150 -24.55 -6.23 -7.47
CA ASP A 150 -25.69 -6.56 -6.59
C ASP A 150 -26.88 -7.08 -7.40
N TYR A 151 -27.24 -6.36 -8.48
CA TYR A 151 -28.32 -6.75 -9.37
C TYR A 151 -28.05 -8.09 -10.10
N ALA A 152 -26.82 -8.30 -10.56
CA ALA A 152 -26.44 -9.55 -11.21
C ALA A 152 -26.53 -10.75 -10.25
N LEU A 153 -26.17 -10.56 -8.98
CA LEU A 153 -26.33 -11.57 -7.93
C LEU A 153 -27.80 -11.87 -7.64
N GLU A 154 -28.65 -10.85 -7.54
CA GLU A 154 -30.11 -11.03 -7.36
C GLU A 154 -30.76 -11.77 -8.53
N CYS A 155 -30.23 -11.61 -9.75
CA CYS A 155 -30.71 -12.28 -10.96
C CYS A 155 -30.07 -13.66 -11.20
N TYR A 156 -29.24 -14.17 -10.30
CA TYR A 156 -28.49 -15.43 -10.45
C TYR A 156 -27.55 -15.46 -11.68
N GLU A 157 -27.14 -14.28 -12.18
CA GLU A 157 -26.18 -14.12 -13.29
C GLU A 157 -24.73 -14.14 -12.77
N TYR A 158 -24.30 -15.26 -12.19
CA TYR A 158 -23.00 -15.37 -11.51
C TYR A 158 -21.78 -15.13 -12.40
N ASP A 159 -21.84 -15.55 -13.67
CA ASP A 159 -20.77 -15.30 -14.65
C ASP A 159 -20.58 -13.79 -14.87
N ARG A 160 -21.69 -13.05 -15.02
CA ARG A 160 -21.67 -11.60 -15.21
C ARG A 160 -21.18 -10.89 -13.95
N ALA A 161 -21.63 -11.31 -12.78
CA ALA A 161 -21.16 -10.77 -11.51
C ALA A 161 -19.63 -10.95 -11.37
N PHE A 162 -19.11 -12.13 -11.72
CA PHE A 162 -17.68 -12.40 -11.73
C PHE A 162 -16.91 -11.52 -12.72
N ASP A 163 -17.43 -11.35 -13.94
CA ASP A 163 -16.80 -10.51 -14.96
C ASP A 163 -16.72 -9.03 -14.52
N LEU A 164 -17.78 -8.52 -13.89
CA LEU A 164 -17.82 -7.16 -13.34
C LEU A 164 -16.82 -6.97 -12.18
N ILE A 165 -16.70 -7.96 -11.29
CA ILE A 165 -15.70 -7.94 -10.20
C ILE A 165 -14.27 -7.96 -10.80
N SER A 166 -14.02 -8.83 -11.77
CA SER A 166 -12.73 -8.94 -12.44
C SER A 166 -12.35 -7.65 -13.16
N PHE A 167 -13.32 -7.03 -13.83
CA PHE A 167 -13.17 -5.73 -14.46
C PHE A 167 -12.83 -4.63 -13.45
N SER A 168 -13.50 -4.60 -12.30
CA SER A 168 -13.18 -3.65 -11.23
C SER A 168 -11.76 -3.83 -10.71
N ASN A 169 -11.30 -5.07 -10.53
CA ASN A 169 -9.96 -5.34 -10.02
C ASN A 169 -8.87 -4.83 -10.96
N ASN A 170 -9.06 -4.95 -12.28
CA ASN A 170 -8.15 -4.39 -13.28
C ASN A 170 -8.11 -2.85 -13.27
N LEU A 171 -9.21 -2.21 -12.86
CA LEU A 171 -9.30 -0.74 -12.79
C LEU A 171 -8.77 -0.16 -11.47
N ASN A 172 -8.57 -0.98 -10.45
CA ASN A 172 -8.19 -0.53 -9.10
C ASN A 172 -6.85 0.24 -9.07
N HIS A 173 -5.91 -0.09 -9.97
CA HIS A 173 -4.59 0.55 -10.06
C HIS A 173 -4.65 2.00 -10.58
N PHE A 174 -5.67 2.38 -11.35
CA PHE A 174 -5.78 3.72 -11.92
C PHE A 174 -6.25 4.77 -10.91
N PHE A 175 -6.86 4.34 -9.79
CA PHE A 175 -7.59 5.23 -8.88
C PHE A 175 -7.19 5.06 -7.39
N GLU A 176 -6.00 4.53 -7.10
CA GLU A 176 -5.53 4.27 -5.72
C GLU A 176 -5.52 5.52 -4.82
N ASN A 177 -5.33 6.71 -5.39
CA ASN A 177 -5.22 7.97 -4.64
C ASN A 177 -6.55 8.73 -4.44
N VAL A 178 -7.70 8.15 -4.80
CA VAL A 178 -9.00 8.84 -4.72
C VAL A 178 -9.79 8.36 -3.49
N PRO A 179 -9.99 9.19 -2.44
CA PRO A 179 -10.58 8.76 -1.18
C PRO A 179 -11.98 8.14 -1.32
N PHE A 180 -12.82 8.66 -2.23
CA PHE A 180 -14.18 8.14 -2.45
C PHE A 180 -14.19 6.72 -3.05
N MET A 181 -13.15 6.36 -3.80
CA MET A 181 -13.03 5.03 -4.43
C MET A 181 -12.81 3.94 -3.38
N SER A 182 -12.31 4.26 -2.19
CA SER A 182 -12.15 3.30 -1.11
C SER A 182 -13.48 2.64 -0.69
N LYS A 183 -14.58 3.41 -0.66
CA LYS A 183 -15.92 2.89 -0.32
C LYS A 183 -16.46 1.97 -1.41
N ALA A 184 -16.28 2.35 -2.68
CA ALA A 184 -16.68 1.51 -3.80
C ALA A 184 -15.89 0.19 -3.81
N LYS A 185 -14.56 0.26 -3.61
CA LYS A 185 -13.69 -0.92 -3.48
C LYS A 185 -14.14 -1.84 -2.35
N GLN A 186 -14.42 -1.29 -1.17
CA GLN A 186 -14.92 -2.08 -0.05
C GLN A 186 -16.24 -2.78 -0.38
N LYS A 187 -17.17 -2.09 -1.05
CA LYS A 187 -18.43 -2.70 -1.47
C LYS A 187 -18.23 -3.80 -2.50
N ILE A 188 -17.29 -3.64 -3.44
CA ILE A 188 -16.97 -4.65 -4.45
C ILE A 188 -16.33 -5.89 -3.80
N GLU A 189 -15.47 -5.72 -2.79
CA GLU A 189 -14.94 -6.85 -2.01
C GLU A 189 -16.04 -7.57 -1.23
N ASN A 190 -16.98 -6.84 -0.61
CA ASN A 190 -18.15 -7.46 0.01
C ASN A 190 -18.98 -8.24 -1.02
N ASN A 191 -19.17 -7.70 -2.22
CA ASN A 191 -19.91 -8.38 -3.28
C ASN A 191 -19.18 -9.61 -3.81
N LYS A 192 -17.84 -9.59 -3.83
CA LYS A 192 -17.01 -10.75 -4.12
C LYS A 192 -17.24 -11.85 -3.08
N GLN A 193 -17.32 -11.49 -1.81
CA GLN A 193 -17.66 -12.44 -0.74
C GLN A 193 -19.09 -12.97 -0.88
N ASN A 194 -20.06 -12.10 -1.18
CA ASN A 194 -21.45 -12.52 -1.39
C ASN A 194 -21.57 -13.49 -2.57
N LEU A 195 -20.88 -13.22 -3.69
CA LEU A 195 -20.82 -14.13 -4.84
C LEU A 195 -20.26 -15.50 -4.43
N HIS A 196 -19.17 -15.51 -3.66
CA HIS A 196 -18.60 -16.74 -3.13
C HIS A 196 -19.62 -17.51 -2.29
N ASP A 197 -20.31 -16.85 -1.37
CA ASP A 197 -21.26 -17.49 -0.46
C ASP A 197 -22.49 -18.03 -1.21
N SER A 198 -23.02 -17.28 -2.18
CA SER A 198 -24.11 -17.74 -3.07
C SER A 198 -23.69 -18.97 -3.89
N LEU A 199 -22.50 -18.95 -4.49
CA LEU A 199 -21.99 -20.12 -5.22
C LEU A 199 -21.86 -21.35 -4.31
N CYS A 200 -21.48 -21.15 -3.05
CA CYS A 200 -21.36 -22.23 -2.07
C CYS A 200 -22.71 -22.82 -1.64
N GLU A 201 -23.78 -22.03 -1.63
CA GLU A 201 -25.15 -22.51 -1.41
C GLU A 201 -25.65 -23.29 -2.61
N GLU A 202 -25.40 -22.80 -3.83
CA GLU A 202 -25.76 -23.48 -5.08
C GLU A 202 -25.08 -24.85 -5.23
N LEU A 203 -23.86 -25.03 -4.70
CA LEU A 203 -23.20 -26.34 -4.66
C LEU A 203 -24.01 -27.40 -3.90
N ALA A 204 -24.85 -27.01 -2.94
CA ALA A 204 -25.71 -27.93 -2.20
C ALA A 204 -26.96 -28.33 -2.98
N LEU A 205 -27.54 -27.40 -3.75
CA LEU A 205 -28.86 -27.53 -4.35
C LEU A 205 -28.84 -28.00 -5.81
N GLU A 206 -27.82 -27.61 -6.58
CA GLU A 206 -27.80 -27.82 -8.02
C GLU A 206 -27.65 -29.31 -8.38
N SER A 207 -28.38 -29.79 -9.38
CA SER A 207 -28.34 -31.20 -9.79
C SER A 207 -27.64 -31.41 -11.13
N ASP A 208 -27.47 -30.35 -11.91
CA ASP A 208 -26.76 -30.41 -13.20
C ASP A 208 -25.24 -30.32 -13.01
N ILE A 209 -24.54 -31.40 -13.39
CA ILE A 209 -23.07 -31.48 -13.38
C ILE A 209 -22.42 -30.35 -14.19
N THR A 210 -23.06 -29.90 -15.28
CA THR A 210 -22.52 -28.84 -16.15
C THR A 210 -22.47 -27.53 -15.40
N ARG A 211 -23.54 -27.22 -14.65
CA ARG A 211 -23.61 -26.01 -13.81
C ARG A 211 -22.70 -26.10 -12.60
N LEU A 212 -22.62 -27.26 -11.94
CA LEU A 212 -21.67 -27.48 -10.85
C LEU A 212 -20.22 -27.28 -11.28
N THR A 213 -19.86 -27.76 -12.47
CA THR A 213 -18.53 -27.56 -13.04
C THR A 213 -18.26 -26.07 -13.26
N LYS A 214 -19.26 -25.32 -13.76
CA LYS A 214 -19.16 -23.85 -13.90
C LYS A 214 -18.98 -23.16 -12.55
N TYR A 215 -19.82 -23.48 -11.56
CA TYR A 215 -19.73 -22.87 -10.22
C TYR A 215 -18.38 -23.15 -9.55
N ILE A 216 -17.86 -24.38 -9.64
CA ILE A 216 -16.52 -24.71 -9.14
C ILE A 216 -15.44 -23.95 -9.93
N SER A 217 -15.60 -23.78 -11.23
CA SER A 217 -14.66 -22.99 -12.04
C SER A 217 -14.65 -21.51 -11.63
N LEU A 218 -15.82 -20.93 -11.30
CA LEU A 218 -15.94 -19.56 -10.80
C LEU A 218 -15.32 -19.43 -9.40
N LEU A 219 -15.59 -20.38 -8.49
CA LEU A 219 -14.98 -20.43 -7.16
C LEU A 219 -13.45 -20.49 -7.24
N ARG A 220 -12.91 -21.32 -8.14
CA ARG A 220 -11.46 -21.39 -8.41
C ARG A 220 -10.91 -20.05 -8.89
N LYS A 221 -11.61 -19.38 -9.81
CA LYS A 221 -11.20 -18.07 -10.36
C LYS A 221 -11.33 -16.91 -9.37
N LEU A 222 -12.19 -17.03 -8.35
CA LEU A 222 -12.33 -16.01 -7.31
C LEU A 222 -11.12 -15.94 -6.37
N GLU A 223 -10.31 -17.02 -6.33
CA GLU A 223 -9.08 -17.13 -5.52
C GLU A 223 -9.29 -16.85 -4.01
N ILE A 224 -10.52 -16.98 -3.51
CA ILE A 224 -10.83 -16.82 -2.08
C ILE A 224 -10.50 -18.11 -1.30
N THR A 225 -10.77 -19.26 -1.91
CA THR A 225 -10.63 -20.58 -1.28
C THR A 225 -9.60 -21.43 -2.01
N SER A 226 -8.84 -22.24 -1.25
CA SER A 226 -7.91 -23.20 -1.86
C SER A 226 -8.69 -24.35 -2.50
N GLU A 227 -8.07 -25.03 -3.47
CA GLU A 227 -8.66 -26.21 -4.11
C GLU A 227 -9.08 -27.29 -3.09
N MET A 228 -8.28 -27.46 -2.03
CA MET A 228 -8.58 -28.39 -0.94
C MET A 228 -9.76 -27.94 -0.07
N ASP A 229 -9.98 -26.63 0.05
CA ASP A 229 -11.15 -26.09 0.74
C ASP A 229 -12.40 -26.26 -0.11
N VAL A 230 -12.32 -25.99 -1.43
CA VAL A 230 -13.44 -26.21 -2.37
C VAL A 230 -13.89 -27.67 -2.36
N ARG A 231 -12.96 -28.62 -2.35
CA ARG A 231 -13.27 -30.07 -2.21
C ARG A 231 -14.01 -30.36 -0.91
N ARG A 232 -13.51 -29.87 0.22
CA ARG A 232 -14.13 -30.07 1.54
C ARG A 232 -15.50 -29.42 1.63
N MET A 233 -15.66 -28.22 1.08
CA MET A 233 -16.95 -27.52 1.04
C MET A 233 -17.98 -28.28 0.20
N PHE A 234 -17.58 -28.79 -0.97
CA PHE A 234 -18.46 -29.62 -1.80
C PHE A 234 -18.93 -30.87 -1.03
N ILE A 235 -18.00 -31.61 -0.41
CA ILE A 235 -18.33 -32.79 0.41
C ILE A 235 -19.30 -32.40 1.53
N ASN A 236 -18.95 -31.39 2.34
CA ASN A 236 -19.76 -30.99 3.50
C ASN A 236 -21.17 -30.55 3.10
N LYS A 237 -21.31 -29.73 2.05
CA LYS A 237 -22.62 -29.23 1.59
C LYS A 237 -23.49 -30.35 1.03
N ARG A 238 -22.92 -31.26 0.24
CA ARG A 238 -23.64 -32.42 -0.31
C ARG A 238 -24.02 -33.43 0.75
N SER A 239 -23.09 -33.79 1.62
CA SER A 239 -23.35 -34.66 2.76
C SER A 239 -24.43 -34.07 3.67
N SER A 240 -24.39 -32.77 3.97
CA SER A 240 -25.44 -32.10 4.74
C SER A 240 -26.79 -32.16 4.04
N SER A 241 -26.85 -31.90 2.73
CA SER A 241 -28.12 -31.97 1.98
C SER A 241 -28.72 -33.38 1.99
N ILE A 242 -27.90 -34.42 1.82
CA ILE A 242 -28.36 -35.80 1.88
C ILE A 242 -28.82 -36.16 3.30
N ASN A 243 -28.06 -35.75 4.32
CA ASN A 243 -28.46 -35.96 5.72
C ASN A 243 -29.77 -35.24 6.06
N ASP A 244 -29.99 -34.03 5.54
CA ASP A 244 -31.26 -33.32 5.71
C ASP A 244 -32.43 -34.07 5.05
N LYS A 245 -32.21 -34.73 3.91
CA LYS A 245 -33.22 -35.61 3.30
C LYS A 245 -33.48 -36.84 4.17
N ILE A 246 -32.43 -37.47 4.70
CA ILE A 246 -32.53 -38.64 5.58
C ILE A 246 -33.33 -38.30 6.84
N LEU A 247 -33.06 -37.15 7.46
CA LEU A 247 -33.77 -36.68 8.67
C LEU A 247 -35.27 -36.41 8.44
N ARG A 248 -35.68 -36.14 7.20
CA ARG A 248 -37.08 -35.92 6.81
C ARG A 248 -37.85 -37.21 6.55
N ILE A 249 -37.19 -38.37 6.58
CA ILE A 249 -37.87 -39.66 6.41
C ILE A 249 -38.70 -39.93 7.66
N GLU A 250 -40.00 -39.70 7.58
CA GLU A 250 -40.93 -40.06 8.63
C GLU A 250 -41.04 -41.58 8.75
N ILE A 251 -40.69 -42.12 9.92
CA ILE A 251 -40.83 -43.55 10.21
C ILE A 251 -42.29 -43.81 10.58
N ASP A 252 -43.14 -44.00 9.56
CA ASP A 252 -44.51 -44.44 9.76
C ASP A 252 -44.55 -45.98 9.91
N PRO A 253 -44.96 -46.51 11.07
CA PRO A 253 -45.04 -47.95 11.29
C PRO A 253 -46.00 -48.66 10.32
N ASN A 254 -46.98 -47.97 9.75
CA ASN A 254 -47.91 -48.55 8.79
C ASN A 254 -47.35 -48.65 7.36
N ASN A 255 -46.24 -47.94 7.07
CA ASN A 255 -45.69 -47.77 5.72
C ASN A 255 -44.18 -48.06 5.65
N LEU A 256 -43.68 -49.00 6.46
CA LEU A 256 -42.24 -49.34 6.53
C LEU A 256 -41.61 -49.76 5.19
N HIS A 257 -42.40 -50.29 4.26
CA HIS A 257 -41.90 -50.59 2.91
C HIS A 257 -41.60 -49.32 2.10
N LEU A 258 -42.40 -48.26 2.26
CA LEU A 258 -42.16 -46.98 1.62
C LEU A 258 -40.88 -46.35 2.18
N VAL A 259 -40.68 -46.42 3.50
CA VAL A 259 -39.45 -46.00 4.18
C VAL A 259 -38.23 -46.73 3.62
N PHE A 260 -38.31 -48.06 3.50
CA PHE A 260 -37.24 -48.87 2.91
C PHE A 260 -36.95 -48.48 1.46
N SER A 261 -37.98 -48.38 0.62
CA SER A 261 -37.81 -47.98 -0.79
C SER A 261 -37.16 -46.60 -0.90
N THR A 262 -37.60 -45.65 -0.09
CA THR A 262 -37.06 -44.28 -0.08
C THR A 262 -35.60 -44.26 0.33
N CYS A 263 -35.22 -45.06 1.34
CA CYS A 263 -33.83 -45.23 1.76
C CYS A 263 -32.96 -45.82 0.64
N VAL A 264 -33.46 -46.85 -0.06
CA VAL A 264 -32.77 -47.46 -1.21
C VAL A 264 -32.62 -46.46 -2.36
N ASP A 265 -33.66 -45.66 -2.64
CA ASP A 265 -33.63 -44.65 -3.69
C ASP A 265 -32.61 -43.53 -3.39
N ILE A 266 -32.47 -43.12 -2.11
CA ILE A 266 -31.44 -42.15 -1.68
C ILE A 266 -30.04 -42.74 -1.89
N ILE A 267 -29.82 -44.02 -1.55
CA ILE A 267 -28.52 -44.67 -1.78
C ILE A 267 -28.23 -44.74 -3.29
N LEU A 268 -29.19 -45.20 -4.07
CA LEU A 268 -28.99 -45.44 -5.50
C LEU A 268 -28.84 -44.16 -6.30
N LYS A 269 -29.57 -43.10 -5.93
CA LYS A 269 -29.57 -41.85 -6.69
C LYS A 269 -28.67 -40.80 -6.05
N ASP A 270 -28.98 -40.37 -4.83
CA ASP A 270 -28.33 -39.21 -4.24
C ASP A 270 -26.87 -39.49 -3.84
N THR A 271 -26.59 -40.62 -3.17
CA THR A 271 -25.19 -40.94 -2.81
C THR A 271 -24.36 -41.38 -4.01
N TYR A 272 -24.96 -41.95 -5.03
CA TYR A 272 -24.24 -42.39 -6.24
C TYR A 272 -23.90 -41.20 -7.12
N GLU A 273 -24.87 -40.31 -7.36
CA GLU A 273 -24.64 -39.03 -8.04
C GLU A 273 -23.57 -38.21 -7.31
N PHE A 274 -23.59 -38.18 -5.98
CA PHE A 274 -22.55 -37.49 -5.19
C PHE A 274 -21.13 -38.01 -5.50
N VAL A 275 -20.93 -39.33 -5.51
CA VAL A 275 -19.62 -39.94 -5.81
C VAL A 275 -19.20 -39.70 -7.26
N ILE A 276 -20.12 -39.84 -8.23
CA ILE A 276 -19.83 -39.59 -9.65
C ILE A 276 -19.49 -38.13 -9.89
N PHE A 277 -20.28 -37.21 -9.33
CA PHE A 277 -20.05 -35.77 -9.50
C PHE A 277 -18.70 -35.39 -8.94
N TYR A 278 -18.34 -35.86 -7.75
CA TYR A 278 -17.02 -35.62 -7.20
C TYR A 278 -15.89 -36.13 -8.09
N LYS A 279 -15.99 -37.39 -8.56
CA LYS A 279 -15.01 -37.98 -9.47
C LYS A 279 -14.89 -37.21 -10.77
N THR A 280 -15.99 -36.69 -11.29
CA THR A 280 -16.02 -35.89 -12.53
C THR A 280 -15.41 -34.51 -12.33
N LEU A 281 -15.68 -33.86 -11.19
CA LEU A 281 -15.25 -32.49 -10.88
C LEU A 281 -13.79 -32.38 -10.46
N PHE A 282 -13.28 -33.40 -9.76
CA PHE A 282 -11.94 -33.39 -9.14
C PHE A 282 -10.99 -34.45 -9.71
N GLY A 283 -11.48 -35.38 -10.55
CA GLY A 283 -10.68 -36.36 -11.26
C GLY A 283 -10.13 -37.52 -10.41
N CYS A 284 -10.35 -37.52 -9.10
CA CYS A 284 -9.92 -38.56 -8.17
C CYS A 284 -10.97 -38.85 -7.09
N LEU A 285 -10.87 -40.03 -6.48
CA LEU A 285 -11.59 -40.38 -5.26
C LEU A 285 -10.60 -40.23 -4.11
N ASP A 286 -10.86 -39.26 -3.24
CA ASP A 286 -10.05 -39.02 -2.04
C ASP A 286 -10.60 -39.88 -0.88
N ASP A 287 -9.77 -40.15 0.14
CA ASP A 287 -10.21 -40.86 1.36
C ASP A 287 -11.35 -40.11 2.07
N SER A 288 -11.38 -38.78 1.92
CA SER A 288 -12.39 -37.90 2.53
C SER A 288 -13.81 -38.16 1.99
N ILE A 289 -13.97 -38.30 0.67
CA ILE A 289 -15.28 -38.62 0.09
C ILE A 289 -15.67 -40.06 0.36
N SER A 290 -14.69 -40.98 0.32
CA SER A 290 -14.94 -42.40 0.59
C SER A 290 -15.51 -42.55 2.01
N LYS A 291 -14.88 -41.90 2.99
CA LYS A 291 -15.37 -41.86 4.37
C LYS A 291 -16.74 -41.20 4.50
N ALA A 292 -16.94 -40.02 3.91
CA ALA A 292 -18.23 -39.33 3.98
C ALA A 292 -19.38 -40.16 3.37
N THR A 293 -19.12 -40.87 2.27
CA THR A 293 -20.11 -41.74 1.62
C THR A 293 -20.41 -42.97 2.48
N ILE A 294 -19.39 -43.58 3.08
CA ILE A 294 -19.55 -44.69 4.04
C ILE A 294 -20.43 -44.26 5.22
N ASP A 295 -20.14 -43.12 5.83
CA ASP A 295 -20.87 -42.63 7.00
C ASP A 295 -22.37 -42.43 6.67
N ILE A 296 -22.68 -41.80 5.53
CA ILE A 296 -24.06 -41.62 5.05
C ILE A 296 -24.75 -42.98 4.82
N ILE A 297 -24.07 -43.92 4.16
CA ILE A 297 -24.65 -45.24 3.88
C ILE A 297 -24.91 -46.00 5.18
N ILE A 298 -24.00 -45.94 6.16
CA ILE A 298 -24.19 -46.56 7.48
C ILE A 298 -25.44 -45.98 8.17
N ASP A 299 -25.63 -44.66 8.12
CA ASP A 299 -26.81 -44.02 8.72
C ASP A 299 -28.12 -44.50 8.08
N ILE A 300 -28.18 -44.55 6.74
CA ILE A 300 -29.35 -45.07 6.01
C ILE A 300 -29.60 -46.55 6.33
N LEU A 301 -28.54 -47.34 6.37
CA LEU A 301 -28.58 -48.77 6.68
C LEU A 301 -29.07 -49.02 8.12
N ASN A 302 -28.71 -48.17 9.07
CA ASN A 302 -29.22 -48.23 10.45
C ASN A 302 -30.72 -47.93 10.51
N ILE A 303 -31.21 -46.98 9.71
CA ILE A 303 -32.65 -46.70 9.59
C ILE A 303 -33.38 -47.92 9.05
N ILE A 304 -32.87 -48.52 7.97
CA ILE A 304 -33.41 -49.75 7.38
C ILE A 304 -33.45 -50.88 8.42
N LYS A 305 -32.36 -51.08 9.17
CA LYS A 305 -32.27 -52.10 10.23
C LYS A 305 -33.32 -51.88 11.32
N ASN A 306 -33.53 -50.63 11.74
CA ASN A 306 -34.53 -50.29 12.74
C ASN A 306 -35.95 -50.54 12.22
N SER A 307 -36.25 -50.19 10.97
CA SER A 307 -37.53 -50.49 10.31
C SER A 307 -37.79 -52.00 10.21
N TYR A 308 -36.78 -52.79 9.87
CA TYR A 308 -36.89 -54.25 9.78
C TYR A 308 -37.13 -54.90 11.16
N ASN A 309 -36.41 -54.45 12.19
CA ASN A 309 -36.60 -54.94 13.57
C ASN A 309 -37.96 -54.56 14.16
N PHE A 310 -38.51 -53.39 13.81
CA PHE A 310 -39.85 -52.97 14.22
C PHE A 310 -40.91 -53.93 13.65
N LYS A 311 -40.85 -54.22 12.35
CA LYS A 311 -41.78 -55.16 11.72
C LYS A 311 -41.68 -56.58 12.29
N ARG A 312 -40.46 -57.09 12.53
CA ARG A 312 -40.27 -58.43 13.14
C ARG A 312 -40.91 -58.56 14.53
N ARG A 313 -40.99 -57.47 15.29
CA ARG A 313 -41.70 -57.44 16.59
C ARG A 313 -43.23 -57.41 16.41
N ASP A 314 -43.74 -56.71 15.41
CA ASP A 314 -45.17 -56.66 15.12
C ASP A 314 -45.70 -57.97 14.52
N ASP A 315 -44.95 -58.60 13.60
CA ASP A 315 -45.31 -59.90 12.99
C ASP A 315 -45.28 -61.04 14.02
N SER A 316 -44.47 -60.93 15.09
CA SER A 316 -44.51 -61.90 16.20
C SER A 316 -45.74 -61.78 17.10
N ASN A 317 -46.52 -60.70 16.96
CA ASN A 317 -47.73 -60.43 17.75
C ASN A 317 -49.03 -60.52 16.94
N ASN A 318 -49.00 -60.53 15.60
CA ASN A 318 -50.18 -60.64 14.74
C ASN A 318 -49.93 -61.61 13.56
N GLU A 319 -50.61 -62.75 13.57
CA GLU A 319 -50.50 -63.80 12.53
C GLU A 319 -51.18 -63.46 11.18
N ASP A 320 -51.67 -62.24 10.96
CA ASP A 320 -52.42 -61.90 9.76
C ASP A 320 -51.70 -60.96 8.79
N LYS A 321 -51.25 -61.58 7.69
CA LYS A 321 -51.42 -61.11 6.29
C LYS A 321 -51.12 -59.64 6.02
N ASN A 322 -49.84 -59.32 5.90
CA ASN A 322 -49.30 -58.55 4.79
C ASN A 322 -47.79 -58.83 4.70
N ASN A 323 -47.45 -59.96 4.07
CA ASN A 323 -46.08 -60.32 3.69
C ASN A 323 -45.62 -59.35 2.60
N VAL A 324 -45.29 -58.13 3.00
CA VAL A 324 -44.61 -57.17 2.12
C VAL A 324 -43.21 -57.73 1.86
N ASP A 325 -42.94 -58.02 0.60
CA ASP A 325 -41.79 -58.80 0.17
C ASP A 325 -40.51 -57.95 0.17
N TYR A 326 -39.82 -57.89 1.30
CA TYR A 326 -38.53 -57.19 1.43
C TYR A 326 -37.40 -57.84 0.61
N SER A 327 -37.61 -59.07 0.11
CA SER A 327 -36.63 -59.80 -0.71
C SER A 327 -36.23 -59.01 -1.97
N SER A 328 -37.19 -58.35 -2.60
CA SER A 328 -36.94 -57.49 -3.78
C SER A 328 -36.03 -56.31 -3.44
N ASN A 329 -36.26 -55.62 -2.32
CA ASN A 329 -35.47 -54.46 -1.96
C ASN A 329 -34.08 -54.83 -1.41
N ILE A 330 -33.94 -55.98 -0.77
CA ILE A 330 -32.64 -56.54 -0.37
C ILE A 330 -31.82 -56.93 -1.61
N SER A 331 -32.46 -57.54 -2.61
CA SER A 331 -31.80 -57.89 -3.88
C SER A 331 -31.29 -56.63 -4.60
N LYS A 332 -32.10 -55.56 -4.62
CA LYS A 332 -31.68 -54.24 -5.13
C LYS A 332 -30.51 -53.65 -4.35
N LEU A 333 -30.49 -53.77 -3.02
CA LEU A 333 -29.34 -53.30 -2.22
C LEU A 333 -28.05 -54.06 -2.54
N LEU A 334 -28.13 -55.37 -2.77
CA LEU A 334 -26.98 -56.17 -3.17
C LEU A 334 -26.48 -55.80 -4.58
N GLU A 335 -27.39 -55.59 -5.53
CA GLU A 335 -27.06 -55.08 -6.86
C GLU A 335 -26.39 -53.70 -6.78
N ILE A 336 -26.87 -52.81 -5.90
CA ILE A 336 -26.25 -51.52 -5.64
C ILE A 336 -24.82 -51.70 -5.10
N CYS A 337 -24.58 -52.62 -4.16
CA CYS A 337 -23.22 -52.88 -3.68
C CYS A 337 -22.27 -53.30 -4.81
N GLU A 338 -22.74 -54.08 -5.79
CA GLU A 338 -21.94 -54.43 -6.96
C GLU A 338 -21.61 -53.18 -7.80
N THR A 339 -22.56 -52.26 -8.01
CA THR A 339 -22.30 -51.00 -8.73
C THR A 339 -21.30 -50.10 -8.02
N TYR A 340 -21.34 -50.01 -6.69
CA TYR A 340 -20.36 -49.26 -5.91
C TYR A 340 -18.98 -49.93 -5.92
N SER A 341 -18.95 -51.27 -5.92
CA SER A 341 -17.70 -52.04 -6.01
C SER A 341 -16.94 -51.74 -7.32
N GLN A 342 -17.67 -51.53 -8.43
CA GLN A 342 -17.08 -51.10 -9.70
C GLN A 342 -16.42 -49.71 -9.62
N ILE A 343 -16.85 -48.86 -8.68
CA ILE A 343 -16.27 -47.53 -8.42
C ILE A 343 -15.14 -47.61 -7.39
N GLY A 344 -14.92 -48.77 -6.77
CA GLY A 344 -13.88 -48.99 -5.75
C GLY A 344 -14.37 -48.80 -4.31
N LEU A 345 -15.68 -48.77 -4.10
CA LEU A 345 -16.31 -48.66 -2.79
C LEU A 345 -17.10 -49.95 -2.50
N ASP A 346 -16.67 -50.75 -1.52
CA ASP A 346 -17.37 -52.00 -1.19
C ASP A 346 -18.06 -51.89 0.18
N PHE A 347 -19.39 -52.00 0.17
CA PHE A 347 -20.25 -51.97 1.37
C PHE A 347 -20.97 -53.31 1.60
N THR A 348 -20.61 -54.34 0.84
CA THR A 348 -21.27 -55.65 0.87
C THR A 348 -21.28 -56.25 2.28
N CYS A 349 -20.17 -56.11 3.02
CA CYS A 349 -20.05 -56.55 4.41
C CYS A 349 -21.05 -55.84 5.36
N LEU A 350 -21.32 -54.55 5.13
CA LEU A 350 -22.27 -53.79 5.94
C LEU A 350 -23.71 -54.25 5.68
N VAL A 351 -24.06 -54.50 4.42
CA VAL A 351 -25.39 -55.03 4.06
C VAL A 351 -25.60 -56.42 4.66
N TYR A 352 -24.60 -57.31 4.60
CA TYR A 352 -24.69 -58.63 5.23
C TYR A 352 -24.85 -58.56 6.75
N SER A 353 -24.26 -57.57 7.42
CA SER A 353 -24.41 -57.37 8.88
C SER A 353 -25.82 -56.98 9.33
N ILE A 354 -26.68 -56.56 8.40
CA ILE A 354 -28.07 -56.14 8.65
C ILE A 354 -29.04 -57.27 8.35
N LEU A 355 -28.66 -58.19 7.46
CA LEU A 355 -29.43 -59.39 7.12
C LEU A 355 -29.33 -60.51 8.17
N GLN A 356 -28.28 -60.50 9.00
CA GLN A 356 -28.12 -61.35 10.19
C GLN A 356 -28.91 -60.79 11.38
#